data_AF-F6IZT8-F1
#
_entry.id   AF-F6IZT8-F1
#
_cell.length_a   1.000
_cell.length_b   1.000
_cell.length_c   1.000
_cell.angle_alpha   90.00
_cell.angle_beta   90.00
_cell.angle_gamma   90.00
#
_symmetry.space_group_name_H-M   'P 1'
#
loop_
_entity.id
_entity.type
_entity.pdbx_description
1 polymer ?
#
loop_
_entity_poly.entity_id
_entity_poly.type
_entity_poly.pdbx_seq_one_letter_code
_entity_poly.pdbx_strand_id
1 'polypeptide(L)' 'MTESELIIQRLYDLMRERNLTVNRLATLAGVTQSTVSSFIYRQSVPKVDLLHSLCSALGISVHDFFDFPPYNEVEE' A
#
# COMPACT_ATOMS: atom_id res chain seq x y z
N MET A 1 7.45 14.52 -5.20
CA MET A 1 6.59 13.58 -4.48
C MET A 1 7.34 13.11 -3.26
N THR A 2 6.69 13.01 -2.11
CA THR A 2 7.27 12.37 -0.92
C THR A 2 7.23 10.85 -1.07
N GLU A 3 8.03 10.13 -0.27
CA GLU A 3 7.96 8.66 -0.21
C GLU A 3 6.54 8.17 0.10
N SER A 4 5.86 8.84 1.02
CA SER A 4 4.48 8.50 1.38
C SER A 4 3.49 8.67 0.23
N GLU A 5 3.65 9.69 -0.60
CA GLU A 5 2.81 9.89 -1.78
C GLU A 5 3.00 8.76 -2.79
N LEU A 6 4.24 8.32 -3.03
CA LEU A 6 4.55 7.21 -3.94
C LEU A 6 3.92 5.89 -3.47
N ILE A 7 4.07 5.57 -2.18
CA ILE A 7 3.52 4.35 -1.59
C ILE A 7 1.99 4.35 -1.61
N ILE A 8 1.37 5.49 -1.30
CA ILE A 8 -0.09 5.61 -1.34
C ILE A 8 -0.61 5.50 -2.78
N GLN A 9 0.07 6.13 -3.73
CA GLN A 9 -0.30 6.04 -5.15
C GLN A 9 -0.20 4.61 -5.66
N ARG A 10 0.91 3.91 -5.37
CA ARG A 10 1.10 2.50 -5.69
C ARG A 10 -0.01 1.63 -5.11
N LEU A 11 -0.41 1.87 -3.86
CA LEU A 11 -1.51 1.16 -3.23
C LEU A 11 -2.83 1.36 -3.98
N TYR A 12 -3.14 2.61 -4.36
CA TYR A 12 -4.36 2.92 -5.11
C TYR A 12 -4.39 2.28 -6.49
N ASP A 13 -3.26 2.24 -7.19
CA ASP A 13 -3.18 1.61 -8.51
C ASP A 13 -3.45 0.10 -8.41
N LEU A 14 -2.82 -0.58 -7.45
CA LEU A 14 -3.06 -2.00 -7.18
C LEU A 14 -4.50 -2.29 -6.76
N MET A 15 -5.10 -1.40 -5.98
CA MET A 15 -6.51 -1.50 -5.60
C MET A 15 -7.43 -1.33 -6.80
N ARG A 16 -7.14 -0.37 -7.69
CA ARG A 16 -7.94 -0.08 -8.89
C ARG A 16 -7.93 -1.26 -9.85
N GLU A 17 -6.76 -1.86 -10.09
CA GLU A 17 -6.61 -3.07 -10.90
C GLU A 17 -7.49 -4.23 -10.39
N ARG A 18 -7.70 -4.29 -9.08
CA ARG A 18 -8.48 -5.35 -8.40
C ARG A 18 -9.92 -4.93 -8.09
N ASN A 19 -10.35 -3.74 -8.52
CA ASN A 19 -11.66 -3.16 -8.17
C ASN A 19 -11.95 -3.16 -6.65
N LEU A 20 -10.93 -2.88 -5.84
CA LEU A 20 -11.02 -2.83 -4.38
C LEU A 20 -11.23 -1.41 -3.86
N THR A 21 -12.09 -1.29 -2.86
CA THR A 21 -12.24 -0.06 -2.06
C THR A 21 -11.35 -0.10 -0.83
N VAL A 22 -11.04 1.06 -0.24
CA VAL A 22 -10.22 1.15 0.99
C VAL A 22 -10.82 0.31 2.13
N ASN A 23 -12.15 0.34 2.28
CA ASN A 23 -12.86 -0.45 3.27
C ASN A 23 -12.70 -1.95 3.01
N ARG A 24 -12.87 -2.38 1.75
CA ARG A 24 -12.71 -3.78 1.38
C ARG A 24 -11.29 -4.25 1.64
N LEU A 25 -10.28 -3.45 1.28
CA LEU A 25 -8.89 -3.75 1.55
C LEU A 25 -8.60 -3.87 3.05
N ALA A 26 -9.08 -2.92 3.87
CA ALA A 26 -8.92 -2.97 5.33
C ALA A 26 -9.50 -4.26 5.91
N THR A 27 -10.72 -4.63 5.46
CA THR A 27 -11.39 -5.87 5.87
C THR A 27 -10.56 -7.11 5.50
N LEU A 28 -10.05 -7.16 4.27
CA LEU A 28 -9.23 -8.30 3.79
C LEU A 28 -7.87 -8.38 4.50
N ALA A 29 -7.28 -7.25 4.85
CA ALA A 29 -6.00 -7.16 5.55
C ALA A 29 -6.14 -7.39 7.07
N GLY A 30 -7.35 -7.60 7.59
CA GLY A 30 -7.57 -7.80 9.03
C GLY A 30 -7.27 -6.57 9.88
N VAL A 31 -7.31 -5.37 9.29
CA VAL A 31 -7.02 -4.10 9.96
C VAL A 31 -8.26 -3.21 10.00
N THR A 32 -8.30 -2.28 10.94
CA THR A 32 -9.40 -1.32 11.00
C THR A 32 -9.32 -0.34 9.84
N GLN A 33 -10.49 0.09 9.35
CA GLN A 33 -10.55 1.15 8.34
C GLN A 33 -9.87 2.43 8.84
N SER A 34 -9.94 2.75 10.13
CA SER A 34 -9.28 3.92 10.71
C SER A 34 -7.76 3.87 10.57
N THR A 35 -7.14 2.68 10.66
CA THR A 35 -5.69 2.53 10.43
C THR A 35 -5.32 2.81 8.98
N VAL A 36 -6.07 2.23 8.03
CA VAL A 36 -5.81 2.43 6.59
C VAL A 36 -6.11 3.89 6.18
N SER A 37 -7.22 4.45 6.65
CA SER A 37 -7.59 5.85 6.40
C SER A 37 -6.61 6.82 7.05
N SER A 38 -6.12 6.55 8.27
CA SER A 38 -5.13 7.40 8.91
C SER A 38 -3.82 7.40 8.13
N PHE A 39 -3.39 6.23 7.67
CA PHE A 39 -2.24 6.07 6.80
C PHE A 39 -2.37 6.89 5.50
N ILE A 40 -3.49 6.73 4.78
CA ILE A 40 -3.76 7.44 3.52
C ILE A 40 -3.88 8.95 3.75
N TYR A 41 -4.67 9.36 4.75
CA TYR A 41 -4.99 10.77 4.98
C TYR A 41 -3.83 11.55 5.59
N ARG A 42 -3.01 10.91 6.44
CA ARG A 42 -1.84 11.56 7.05
C ARG A 42 -0.60 11.52 6.17
N GLN A 43 -0.66 10.90 4.98
CA GLN A 43 0.49 10.69 4.12
C GLN A 43 1.71 10.18 4.90
N SER A 44 1.49 9.20 5.78
CA SER A 44 2.55 8.58 6.59
C SER A 44 2.98 7.29 5.93
N VAL A 45 4.26 6.91 5.96
CA VAL A 45 4.71 5.60 5.45
C VAL A 45 4.18 4.48 6.38
N PRO A 46 3.61 3.38 5.85
CA PRO A 46 3.10 2.33 6.70
C PRO A 46 4.28 1.55 7.28
N LYS A 47 4.10 1.04 8.50
CA LYS A 47 5.07 0.07 9.04
C LYS A 47 5.06 -1.20 8.21
N VAL A 48 6.18 -1.93 8.22
CA VAL A 48 6.39 -3.13 7.40
C VAL A 48 5.34 -4.23 7.69
N ASP A 49 4.90 -4.38 8.94
CA ASP A 49 3.84 -5.31 9.36
C ASP A 49 2.48 -4.96 8.73
N LEU A 50 2.11 -3.68 8.73
CA LEU A 50 0.90 -3.19 8.06
C LEU A 50 1.01 -3.39 6.55
N LEU A 51 2.14 -3.04 5.94
CA LEU A 51 2.37 -3.21 4.52
C LEU A 51 2.27 -4.68 4.10
N HIS A 52 2.87 -5.58 4.85
CA HIS A 52 2.77 -7.03 4.62
C HIS A 52 1.32 -7.51 4.65
N SER A 53 0.53 -7.03 5.60
CA SER A 53 -0.90 -7.35 5.71
C SER A 53 -1.70 -6.84 4.50
N LEU A 54 -1.41 -5.63 4.04
CA LEU A 54 -2.02 -5.06 2.84
C LEU A 54 -1.62 -5.84 1.57
N CYS A 55 -0.35 -6.20 1.42
CA CYS A 55 0.14 -7.01 0.30
C CYS A 55 -0.54 -8.39 0.27
N SER A 56 -0.64 -9.05 1.43
CA SER A 56 -1.35 -10.31 1.56
C SER A 56 -2.83 -10.19 1.16
N ALA A 57 -3.49 -9.09 1.52
CA ALA A 57 -4.88 -8.82 1.14
C ALA A 57 -5.06 -8.52 -0.36
N LEU A 58 -4.02 -7.97 -0.99
CA LEU A 58 -3.95 -7.72 -2.44
C LEU A 58 -3.53 -8.97 -3.23
N GLY A 59 -3.11 -10.05 -2.54
CA GLY A 59 -2.63 -11.28 -3.16
C GLY A 59 -1.27 -11.13 -3.85
N ILE A 60 -0.42 -10.22 -3.35
CA ILE A 60 0.93 -9.97 -3.87
C ILE A 60 1.97 -10.07 -2.75
N SER A 61 3.23 -10.27 -3.12
CA SER A 61 4.33 -10.16 -2.16
C SER A 61 4.72 -8.70 -1.91
N VAL A 62 5.46 -8.45 -0.82
CA VAL A 62 6.04 -7.12 -0.56
C VAL A 62 7.04 -6.72 -1.65
N HIS A 63 7.73 -7.69 -2.25
CA HIS A 63 8.60 -7.47 -3.40
C HIS A 63 7.81 -6.88 -4.58
N ASP A 64 6.70 -7.51 -4.96
CA ASP A 64 5.86 -7.03 -6.09
C ASP A 64 5.27 -5.65 -5.83
N PHE A 65 5.00 -5.33 -4.55
CA PHE A 65 4.54 -4.02 -4.16
C PHE A 65 5.59 -2.93 -4.48
N PHE A 66 6.86 -3.18 -4.14
CA PHE A 66 7.98 -2.25 -4.37
C PHE A 66 8.62 -2.37 -5.76
N ASP A 67 8.12 -3.24 -6.63
CA ASP A 67 8.56 -3.34 -8.02
C ASP A 67 8.00 -2.18 -8.88
N PHE A 68 8.44 -0.96 -8.57
CA PHE A 68 8.18 0.26 -9.34
C PHE A 68 9.21 1.36 -9.03
N PRO A 69 9.49 2.29 -9.96
CA PRO A 69 10.44 3.37 -9.71
C PRO A 69 9.96 4.32 -8.61
N PRO A 70 10.85 4.83 -7.73
CA PRO A 70 12.31 4.63 -7.72
C PRO A 70 12.76 3.37 -6.95
N TYR A 71 11.84 2.60 -6.36
CA TYR A 71 12.16 1.52 -5.41
C TYR A 71 12.72 0.24 -6.07
N ASN A 72 12.57 0.10 -7.38
CA ASN A 72 13.15 -0.99 -8.16
C ASN A 72 14.38 -0.56 -8.97
N GLU A 73 14.85 0.67 -8.78
CA GLU A 73 16.05 1.22 -9.40
C GLU A 73 17.13 1.38 -8.33
N VAL A 74 18.39 1.24 -8.71
CA VAL A 74 19.52 1.58 -7.84
C VAL A 74 19.97 2.97 -8.27
N GLU A 75 19.91 3.96 -7.38
CA GLU A 75 20.51 5.28 -7.65
C GLU A 75 22.02 5.09 -7.83
N GLU A 76 22.57 5.47 -8.99
CA GLU A 76 24.02 5.56 -9.24
C GLU A 76 24.66 6.74 -8.50
#